data_AF-A0A939P017-F1
#
_entry.id   AF-A0A939P017-F1
#
_cell.length_a   1.000
_cell.length_b   1.000
_cell.length_c   1.000
_cell.angle_alpha   90.00
_cell.angle_beta   90.00
_cell.angle_gamma   90.00
#
_symmetry.space_group_name_H-M   'P 1'
#
loop_
_entity.id
_entity.type
_entity.pdbx_description
1 polymer ?
#
loop_
_entity_poly.entity_id
_entity_poly.type
_entity_poly.pdbx_seq_one_letter_code
_entity_poly.pdbx_strand_id
1 'polypeptide(L)'
;MAEIHPLLMATMIMMPNYQGWSLYSANVYDMASGGPLGYFDIAVDPATKRACGYFNAVGSSIVMRKPVWFQCAGDASDVVQAFYDVVREAGHVD
;
A
#
# COMPACT_ATOMS: atom_id res chain seq x y z
N MET A 1 14.73 -1.90 -8.84
CA MET A 1 14.17 -1.70 -7.48
C MET A 1 13.09 -0.66 -7.65
N ALA A 2 11.81 -1.01 -7.47
CA ALA A 2 10.73 -0.03 -7.59
C ALA A 2 10.84 0.95 -6.40
N GLU A 3 10.75 2.24 -6.67
CA GLU A 3 10.73 3.26 -5.62
C GLU A 3 9.35 3.28 -4.96
N ILE A 4 9.30 3.36 -3.63
CA ILE A 4 8.05 3.55 -2.88
C ILE A 4 7.39 4.85 -3.33
N HIS A 5 6.07 4.83 -3.54
CA HIS A 5 5.35 5.96 -4.10
C HIS A 5 5.57 7.27 -3.29
N PRO A 6 5.94 8.40 -3.93
CA PRO A 6 6.30 9.63 -3.22
C PRO A 6 5.22 10.19 -2.30
N LEU A 7 3.92 10.02 -2.63
CA LEU A 7 2.83 10.46 -1.74
C LEU A 7 2.78 9.67 -0.43
N LEU A 8 3.11 8.38 -0.47
CA LEU A 8 3.21 7.58 0.75
C LEU A 8 4.38 8.07 1.59
N MET A 9 5.55 8.25 0.97
CA MET A 9 6.73 8.77 1.64
C MET A 9 6.49 10.14 2.29
N ALA A 10 5.87 11.07 1.55
CA ALA A 10 5.50 12.39 2.07
C ALA A 10 4.55 12.30 3.27
N THR A 11 3.64 11.32 3.28
CA THR A 11 2.74 11.08 4.41
C THR A 11 3.49 10.52 5.62
N MET A 12 4.44 9.60 5.39
CA MET A 12 5.20 8.95 6.45
C MET A 12 6.16 9.90 7.17
N ILE A 13 6.92 10.72 6.45
CA ILE A 13 7.93 11.61 7.07
C ILE A 13 7.31 12.66 8.00
N MET A 14 6.00 12.89 7.89
CA MET A 14 5.24 13.78 8.75
C MET A 14 4.79 13.11 10.06
N MET A 15 4.94 11.78 10.18
CA MET A 15 4.53 11.02 11.36
C MET A 15 5.64 10.95 12.40
N PRO A 16 5.30 11.01 13.70
CA PRO A 16 6.29 10.79 14.75
C PRO A 16 6.83 9.36 14.68
N ASN A 17 8.12 9.21 14.95
CA ASN A 17 8.82 7.91 15.00
C ASN A 17 8.74 7.09 13.71
N TYR A 18 8.52 7.72 12.54
CA TYR A 18 8.43 7.04 11.26
C TYR A 18 9.67 6.18 10.92
N GLN A 19 10.83 6.49 11.51
CA GLN A 19 12.06 5.73 11.31
C GLN A 19 11.96 4.29 11.81
N GLY A 20 11.04 4.00 12.75
CA GLY A 20 10.78 2.66 13.26
C GLY A 20 9.72 1.90 12.46
N TRP A 21 9.13 2.51 11.43
CA TRP A 21 8.06 1.88 10.66
C TRP A 21 8.64 0.93 9.62
N SER A 22 7.92 -0.16 9.38
CA SER A 22 8.26 -1.12 8.32
C SER A 22 7.62 -0.70 7.00
N LEU A 23 8.32 -0.93 5.89
CA LEU A 23 7.84 -0.70 4.53
C LEU A 23 7.70 -2.03 3.81
N TYR A 24 6.53 -2.25 3.23
CA TYR A 24 6.21 -3.38 2.38
C TYR A 24 5.88 -2.86 0.98
N SER A 25 6.36 -3.55 -0.04
CA SER A 25 5.97 -3.31 -1.42
C SER A 25 5.63 -4.66 -2.07
N ALA A 26 4.46 -4.75 -2.67
CA ALA A 26 3.97 -5.96 -3.32
C ALA A 26 3.56 -5.65 -4.76
N ASN A 27 4.06 -6.45 -5.70
CA ASN A 27 3.66 -6.35 -7.11
C ASN A 27 2.27 -6.98 -7.29
N VAL A 28 1.39 -6.29 -7.99
CA VAL A 28 0.04 -6.74 -8.32
C VAL A 28 0.01 -7.14 -9.79
N TYR A 29 -0.46 -8.35 -10.08
CA TYR A 29 -0.59 -8.89 -11.43
C TYR A 29 -2.02 -9.30 -11.70
N ASP A 30 -2.45 -9.13 -12.94
CA ASP A 30 -3.65 -9.77 -13.44
C ASP A 30 -3.35 -11.25 -13.69
N MET A 31 -4.06 -12.14 -12.99
CA MET A 31 -3.81 -13.57 -13.09
C MET A 31 -4.23 -14.17 -14.44
N ALA A 32 -5.13 -13.52 -15.18
CA ALA A 32 -5.56 -14.01 -16.48
C ALA A 32 -4.50 -13.76 -17.57
N SER A 33 -3.93 -12.55 -17.61
CA SER A 33 -2.92 -12.17 -18.61
C SER A 33 -1.47 -12.34 -18.13
N GLY A 34 -1.24 -12.44 -16.81
CA GLY A 34 0.08 -12.31 -16.19
C GLY A 34 0.65 -10.89 -16.26
N GLY A 35 -0.13 -9.91 -16.72
CA GLY A 35 0.29 -8.52 -16.88
C GLY A 35 0.38 -7.78 -15.54
N PRO A 36 1.32 -6.83 -15.38
CA PRO A 36 1.40 -6.03 -14.17
C PRO A 36 0.23 -5.04 -14.10
N LEU A 37 -0.48 -5.05 -12.99
CA LEU A 37 -1.54 -4.08 -12.69
C LEU A 37 -1.03 -2.90 -11.86
N GLY A 38 0.02 -3.10 -11.07
CA GLY A 38 0.54 -2.06 -10.19
C GLY A 38 1.34 -2.58 -9.01
N TYR A 39 1.44 -1.73 -8.01
CA TYR A 39 2.18 -1.99 -6.78
C TYR A 39 1.37 -1.51 -5.58
N PHE A 40 1.29 -2.34 -4.54
CA PHE A 40 0.86 -1.90 -3.22
C PHE A 40 2.08 -1.53 -2.41
N ASP A 41 2.16 -0.26 -2.02
CA ASP A 41 3.17 0.21 -1.07
C ASP A 41 2.48 0.47 0.27
N ILE A 42 3.01 -0.10 1.34
CA ILE A 42 2.39 -0.06 2.67
C ILE A 42 3.44 0.23 3.73
N ALA A 43 3.16 1.24 4.54
CA ALA A 43 3.91 1.60 5.73
C ALA A 43 3.17 1.11 6.98
N VAL A 44 3.88 0.46 7.90
CA VAL A 44 3.29 -0.08 9.13
C VAL A 44 4.04 0.40 10.35
N ASP A 45 3.30 0.97 11.30
CA ASP A 45 3.76 1.19 12.66
C ASP A 45 3.70 -0.13 13.45
N PRO A 46 4.83 -0.76 13.78
CA PRO A 46 4.82 -2.03 14.49
C PRO A 46 4.26 -1.92 15.92
N ALA A 47 4.32 -0.74 16.53
CA ALA A 47 3.90 -0.52 17.92
C ALA A 47 2.38 -0.37 18.02
N THR A 48 1.76 0.38 17.11
CA THR A 48 0.31 0.64 17.14
C THR A 48 -0.49 -0.25 16.20
N LYS A 49 0.19 -1.02 15.33
CA LYS A 49 -0.43 -1.82 14.26
C LYS A 49 -1.29 -1.00 13.30
N ARG A 50 -1.00 0.30 13.23
CA ARG A 50 -1.59 1.21 12.25
C ARG A 50 -0.77 1.17 10.97
N ALA A 51 -1.46 1.14 9.84
CA ALA A 51 -0.83 1.10 8.54
C ALA A 51 -1.34 2.22 7.63
N CYS A 52 -0.51 2.61 6.66
CA CYS A 52 -0.83 3.55 5.60
C CYS A 52 -0.43 2.94 4.27
N GLY A 53 -1.39 2.78 3.35
CA GLY A 53 -1.16 2.11 2.07
C GLY A 53 -1.47 3.01 0.87
N TYR A 54 -0.81 2.73 -0.24
CA TYR A 54 -1.03 3.37 -1.53
C TYR A 54 -0.96 2.34 -2.65
N PHE A 55 -1.96 2.33 -3.54
CA PHE A 55 -1.94 1.54 -4.76
C PHE A 55 -1.48 2.40 -5.93
N ASN A 56 -0.32 2.06 -6.47
CA ASN A 56 0.25 2.66 -7.67
C ASN A 56 -0.06 1.77 -8.88
N ALA A 57 -1.15 2.05 -9.59
CA ALA A 57 -1.50 1.31 -10.79
C ALA A 57 -0.50 1.58 -11.93
N VAL A 58 -0.16 0.53 -12.68
CA VAL A 58 0.59 0.66 -13.93
C VAL A 58 -0.35 1.23 -15.00
N GLY A 59 0.07 2.32 -15.63
CA GLY A 59 -0.72 3.04 -16.64
C GLY A 59 -0.80 4.53 -16.35
N SER A 60 -1.63 5.25 -17.13
CA SER A 60 -1.78 6.71 -17.01
C SER A 60 -2.93 7.15 -16.08
N SER A 61 -3.67 6.19 -15.51
CA SER A 61 -4.78 6.47 -14.60
C SER A 61 -4.32 6.53 -13.14
N ILE A 62 -4.45 7.71 -12.52
CA ILE A 62 -4.35 7.85 -11.07
C ILE A 62 -5.60 7.22 -10.44
N VAL A 63 -5.43 6.03 -9.86
CA VAL A 63 -6.50 5.28 -9.18
C VAL A 63 -6.71 5.74 -7.73
N MET A 64 -5.65 6.20 -7.07
CA MET A 64 -5.69 6.74 -5.71
C MET A 64 -5.13 8.15 -5.66
N ARG A 65 -5.86 9.09 -5.03
CA ARG A 65 -5.41 10.49 -4.87
C ARG A 65 -4.59 10.73 -3.61
N LYS A 66 -4.70 9.84 -2.62
CA LYS A 66 -4.03 9.94 -1.32
C LYS A 66 -3.81 8.55 -0.75
N PRO A 67 -2.76 8.35 0.06
CA PRO A 67 -2.63 7.15 0.88
C PRO A 67 -3.81 6.98 1.84
N VAL A 68 -4.15 5.74 2.15
CA VAL A 68 -5.28 5.40 3.02
C VAL A 68 -4.75 4.77 4.30
N TRP A 69 -5.30 5.23 5.42
CA TRP A 69 -5.00 4.70 6.74
C TRP A 69 -5.92 3.53 7.07
N PHE A 70 -5.37 2.47 7.63
CA PHE A 70 -6.13 1.30 8.05
C PHE A 70 -5.49 0.65 9.28
N GLN A 71 -6.24 -0.24 9.92
CA GLN A 71 -5.72 -1.10 10.97
C GLN A 71 -5.27 -2.41 10.35
N CYS A 72 -4.13 -2.93 10.80
CA CYS A 72 -3.65 -4.25 10.39
C CYS A 72 -3.36 -5.09 11.63
N ALA A 73 -3.34 -6.41 11.46
CA ALA A 73 -2.85 -7.34 12.47
C ALA A 73 -2.15 -8.47 11.74
N GLY A 74 -1.16 -9.09 12.39
CA GLY A 74 -0.44 -10.21 11.81
C GLY A 74 0.83 -9.81 11.07
N ASP A 75 1.19 -10.62 10.07
CA ASP A 75 2.45 -10.51 9.33
C ASP A 75 2.31 -9.69 8.03
N ALA A 76 3.36 -9.68 7.20
CA ALA A 76 3.38 -8.93 5.95
C ALA A 76 2.26 -9.34 4.97
N SER A 77 1.92 -10.64 4.93
CA SER A 77 0.85 -11.16 4.07
C SER A 77 -0.51 -10.65 4.55
N ASP A 78 -0.74 -10.67 5.86
CA ASP A 78 -1.97 -10.16 6.46
C ASP A 78 -2.14 -8.65 6.22
N VAL A 79 -1.03 -7.89 6.31
CA VAL A 79 -1.01 -6.45 6.00
C VAL A 79 -1.39 -6.18 4.54
N VAL A 80 -0.80 -6.94 3.60
CA VAL A 80 -1.11 -6.80 2.17
C VAL A 80 -2.55 -7.18 1.88
N GLN A 81 -3.05 -8.26 2.47
CA GLN A 81 -4.45 -8.68 2.34
C GLN A 81 -5.42 -7.63 2.87
N ALA A 82 -5.15 -7.10 4.07
CA ALA A 82 -5.98 -6.04 4.66
C ALA A 82 -6.01 -4.78 3.78
N PHE A 83 -4.88 -4.42 3.17
CA PHE A 83 -4.86 -3.31 2.22
C PHE A 83 -5.60 -3.62 0.92
N TYR A 84 -5.46 -4.83 0.38
CA TYR A 84 -6.24 -5.29 -0.78
C TYR A 84 -7.74 -5.15 -0.53
N ASP A 85 -8.22 -5.58 0.64
CA ASP A 85 -9.64 -5.47 0.99
C ASP A 85 -10.11 -4.00 1.00
N VAL A 86 -9.30 -3.10 1.57
CA VAL A 86 -9.58 -1.65 1.57
C VAL A 86 -9.67 -1.08 0.15
N VAL A 87 -8.73 -1.42 -0.74
CA VAL A 87 -8.72 -0.87 -2.10
C VAL A 87 -9.80 -1.52 -2.99
N ARG A 88 -10.14 -2.78 -2.75
CA ARG A 88 -11.24 -3.49 -3.42
C ARG A 88 -12.60 -2.90 -3.05
N GLU A 89 -12.83 -2.66 -1.75
CA GLU A 89 -14.07 -2.01 -1.28
C GLU A 89 -14.23 -0.59 -1.84
N ALA A 90 -13.11 0.10 -2.09
CA ALA A 90 -13.09 1.42 -2.72
C ALA A 90 -13.24 1.38 -4.26
N GLY A 91 -13.27 0.19 -4.88
CA GLY A 91 -13.38 0.01 -6.33
C GLY A 91 -12.11 0.37 -7.10
N HIS A 92 -10.94 0.26 -6.47
CA HIS A 92 -9.64 0.50 -7.13
C HIS A 92 -9.07 -0.76 -7.79
N VAL A 93 -9.51 -1.94 -7.37
CA VAL A 93 -9.17 -3.26 -7.89
C VAL A 93 -10.42 -4.14 -7.83
N ASP A 94 -10.47 -5.16 -8.68
CA ASP A 94 -11.57 -6.15 -8.73
C ASP A 94 -11.36 -7.31 -7.73
#